data_AF-A0A9D0HG56-F1
#
_entry.id   AF-A0A9D0HG56-F1
#
_cell.length_a   1.000
_cell.length_b   1.000
_cell.length_c   1.000
_cell.angle_alpha   90.00
_cell.angle_beta   90.00
_cell.angle_gamma   90.00
#
_symmetry.space_group_name_H-M   'P 1'
#
loop_
_entity.id
_entity.type
_entity.pdbx_description
1 polymer ?
#
loop_
_entity_poly.entity_id
_entity_poly.type
_entity_poly.pdbx_seq_one_letter_code
_entity_poly.pdbx_strand_id
1 'polypeptide(L)'
;MEIVLEKRAAKQIRMSAAEAIEDGDNDTLREDILDSFPEDGVEMLEQVLPSGDFMDLIGEVLDEWSGDDVDELFELLEIQLTEYGVDLKFEGSDDDLEENDEHDDNEMSIFDYDEDI
;
A
#
# COMPACT_ATOMS: atom_id res chain seq x y z
N MET A 1 -2.05 1.26 -18.09
CA MET A 1 -1.26 0.14 -17.54
C MET A 1 -2.01 -0.36 -16.33
N GLU A 2 -1.77 -1.58 -15.86
CA GLU A 2 -2.50 -2.14 -14.71
C GLU A 2 -1.50 -2.75 -13.73
N ILE A 3 -1.63 -2.40 -12.46
CA ILE A 3 -0.91 -3.00 -11.34
C ILE A 3 -1.95 -3.66 -10.45
N VAL A 4 -1.71 -4.93 -10.12
CA VAL A 4 -2.58 -5.70 -9.22
C VAL A 4 -1.83 -5.92 -7.91
N LEU A 5 -2.39 -5.40 -6.83
CA LEU A 5 -1.93 -5.64 -5.46
C LEU A 5 -2.61 -6.89 -4.90
N GLU A 6 -1.84 -7.80 -4.33
CA GLU A 6 -2.40 -8.98 -3.68
C GLU A 6 -3.23 -8.60 -2.43
N LYS A 7 -4.20 -9.45 -2.06
CA LYS A 7 -5.04 -9.25 -0.86
C LYS A 7 -4.21 -9.02 0.41
N ARG A 8 -3.06 -9.71 0.50
CA ARG A 8 -2.13 -9.62 1.64
C ARG A 8 -1.42 -8.27 1.69
N ALA A 9 -0.95 -7.80 0.54
CA ALA A 9 -0.33 -6.48 0.38
C ALA A 9 -1.32 -5.37 0.76
N ALA A 10 -2.55 -5.42 0.25
CA ALA A 10 -3.59 -4.45 0.60
C ALA A 10 -3.92 -4.47 2.11
N LYS A 11 -3.92 -5.65 2.74
CA LYS A 11 -4.15 -5.79 4.19
C LYS A 11 -2.99 -5.23 5.01
N GLN A 12 -1.74 -5.43 4.58
CA GLN A 12 -0.55 -4.89 5.23
C GLN A 12 -0.59 -3.36 5.21
N ILE A 13 -0.78 -2.75 4.03
CA ILE A 13 -0.94 -1.28 3.91
C ILE A 13 -2.05 -0.77 4.83
N ARG A 14 -3.19 -1.48 4.91
CA ARG A 14 -4.30 -1.09 5.80
C ARG A 14 -3.93 -1.13 7.27
N MET A 15 -3.16 -2.13 7.71
CA MET A 15 -2.70 -2.23 9.09
C MET A 15 -1.72 -1.09 9.41
N SER A 16 -0.71 -0.90 8.57
CA SER A 16 0.28 0.16 8.75
C SER A 16 -0.34 1.55 8.68
N ALA A 17 -1.37 1.74 7.84
CA ALA A 17 -2.09 3.01 7.79
C ALA A 17 -2.89 3.26 9.07
N ALA A 18 -3.54 2.24 9.61
CA ALA A 18 -4.24 2.37 10.90
C ALA A 18 -3.26 2.68 12.05
N GLU A 19 -2.07 2.06 12.04
CA GLU A 19 -1.01 2.35 13.01
C GLU A 19 -0.45 3.77 12.84
N ALA A 20 -0.25 4.22 11.61
CA ALA A 20 0.19 5.58 11.30
C ALA A 20 -0.82 6.65 11.78
N ILE A 21 -2.12 6.37 11.67
CA ILE A 21 -3.18 7.23 12.23
C ILE A 21 -3.08 7.31 13.77
N GLU A 22 -2.79 6.18 14.43
CA GLU A 22 -2.73 6.11 15.89
C GLU A 22 -1.44 6.71 16.48
N ASP A 23 -0.29 6.41 15.86
CA ASP A 23 1.03 6.85 16.32
C ASP A 23 1.41 8.24 15.76
N GLY A 24 0.79 8.64 14.65
CA GLY A 24 1.09 9.87 13.92
C GLY A 24 2.40 9.81 13.13
N ASP A 25 2.88 8.61 12.82
CA ASP A 25 4.11 8.35 12.08
C ASP A 25 3.84 7.66 10.74
N ASN A 26 4.24 8.32 9.65
CA ASN A 26 4.01 7.85 8.28
C ASN A 26 5.28 7.23 7.66
N ASP A 27 6.40 7.19 8.38
CA ASP A 27 7.66 6.66 7.85
C ASP A 27 7.54 5.14 7.65
N THR A 28 7.00 4.43 8.64
CA THR A 28 6.75 2.97 8.54
C THR A 28 5.74 2.65 7.44
N LEU A 29 4.64 3.43 7.37
CA LEU A 29 3.62 3.28 6.34
C LEU A 29 4.19 3.45 4.93
N ARG A 30 5.09 4.42 4.73
CA ARG A 30 5.73 4.65 3.43
C ARG A 30 6.51 3.41 2.96
N GLU A 31 7.29 2.82 3.86
CA GLU A 31 8.07 1.61 3.56
C GLU A 31 7.16 0.40 3.28
N ASP A 32 6.10 0.22 4.07
CA ASP A 32 5.13 -0.86 3.89
C ASP A 32 4.35 -0.74 2.58
N ILE A 33 4.01 0.48 2.13
CA ILE A 33 3.41 0.70 0.82
C ILE A 33 4.38 0.27 -0.27
N LEU A 34 5.66 0.66 -0.22
CA LEU A 34 6.63 0.24 -1.24
C LEU A 34 6.78 -1.28 -1.30
N ASP A 35 6.98 -1.94 -0.15
CA ASP A 35 7.19 -3.39 -0.07
C ASP A 35 5.97 -4.20 -0.53
N SER A 36 4.79 -3.61 -0.39
CA SER A 36 3.52 -4.18 -0.83
C SER A 36 3.36 -4.20 -2.36
N PHE A 37 4.07 -3.34 -3.10
CA PHE A 37 4.02 -3.32 -4.56
C PHE A 37 5.05 -4.29 -5.17
N PRO A 38 4.69 -5.03 -6.23
CA PRO A 38 5.65 -5.92 -6.89
C PRO A 38 6.79 -5.11 -7.54
N GLU A 39 8.01 -5.64 -7.50
CA GLU A 39 9.21 -4.99 -8.06
C GLU A 39 9.01 -4.56 -9.53
N ASP A 40 8.44 -5.44 -10.36
CA ASP A 40 8.09 -5.11 -11.76
C ASP A 40 7.08 -3.94 -11.87
N GLY A 41 6.16 -3.84 -10.91
CA GLY A 41 5.20 -2.74 -10.81
C GLY A 41 5.89 -1.42 -10.48
N VAL A 42 6.79 -1.43 -9.51
CA VAL A 42 7.60 -0.26 -9.10
C VAL A 42 8.49 0.20 -10.26
N GLU A 43 9.24 -0.70 -10.90
CA GLU A 43 10.10 -0.36 -12.05
C GLU A 43 9.31 0.25 -13.22
N MET A 44 8.06 -0.19 -13.42
CA MET A 44 7.17 0.40 -14.42
C MET A 44 6.73 1.81 -14.02
N LEU A 45 6.37 2.03 -12.75
CA LEU A 45 6.01 3.34 -12.23
C LEU A 45 7.16 4.33 -12.38
N GLU A 46 8.37 3.95 -11.97
CA GLU A 46 9.56 4.79 -12.09
C GLU A 46 9.90 5.20 -13.53
N GLN A 47 9.52 4.39 -14.52
CA GLN A 47 9.69 4.76 -15.93
C GLN A 47 8.67 5.80 -16.44
N VAL A 48 7.50 5.88 -15.82
CA VAL A 48 6.41 6.77 -16.22
C VAL A 48 6.40 8.03 -15.37
N LEU A 49 6.81 7.92 -14.10
CA LEU A 49 6.87 9.02 -13.16
C LEU A 49 7.89 10.08 -13.59
N PRO A 50 7.54 11.37 -13.54
CA PRO A 50 8.43 12.46 -13.94
C PRO A 50 9.62 12.62 -12.99
N SER A 51 9.43 12.30 -11.71
CA SER A 51 10.47 12.29 -10.67
C SER A 51 11.40 11.08 -10.81
N GLY A 52 10.89 9.98 -11.39
CA GLY A 52 11.62 8.73 -11.56
C GLY A 52 11.75 7.88 -10.29
N ASP A 53 11.03 8.24 -9.22
CA ASP A 53 11.11 7.61 -7.91
C ASP A 53 9.70 7.42 -7.34
N PHE A 54 9.36 6.18 -6.97
CA PHE A 54 8.04 5.83 -6.44
C PHE A 54 7.89 6.24 -4.96
N MET A 55 8.97 6.32 -4.18
CA MET A 55 8.92 6.80 -2.79
C MET A 55 8.57 8.28 -2.72
N ASP A 56 9.04 9.10 -3.66
CA ASP A 56 8.61 10.50 -3.81
C ASP A 56 7.09 10.58 -4.04
N LEU A 57 6.52 9.74 -4.92
CA LEU A 57 5.07 9.70 -5.16
C LEU A 57 4.29 9.33 -3.88
N ILE A 58 4.73 8.29 -3.17
CA ILE A 58 4.11 7.91 -1.88
C ILE A 58 4.23 9.06 -0.89
N GLY A 59 5.37 9.77 -0.88
CA GLY A 59 5.55 10.96 -0.07
C GLY A 59 4.55 12.06 -0.39
N GLU A 60 4.33 12.37 -1.67
CA GLU A 60 3.32 13.34 -2.12
C GLU A 60 1.91 12.92 -1.66
N VAL A 61 1.55 11.65 -1.83
CA VAL A 61 0.27 11.11 -1.37
C VAL A 61 0.11 11.23 0.14
N LEU A 62 1.14 10.91 0.92
CA LEU A 62 1.10 10.99 2.38
C LEU A 62 1.07 12.43 2.91
N ASP A 63 1.62 13.40 2.16
CA ASP A 63 1.50 14.82 2.47
C ASP A 63 0.07 15.34 2.18
N GLU A 64 -0.61 14.76 1.18
CA GLU A 64 -2.01 15.05 0.85
C GLU A 64 -3.01 14.35 1.77
N TRP A 65 -2.64 13.18 2.31
CA TRP A 65 -3.49 12.38 3.17
C TRP A 65 -3.73 13.05 4.52
N SER A 66 -5.01 13.17 4.90
CA SER A 66 -5.39 13.79 6.17
C SER A 66 -4.96 12.98 7.40
N GLY A 67 -4.74 11.67 7.23
CA GLY A 67 -4.46 10.75 8.34
C GLY A 67 -5.70 10.46 9.19
N ASP A 68 -6.90 10.57 8.63
CA ASP A 68 -8.16 10.31 9.34
C ASP A 68 -8.77 8.96 8.94
N ASP A 69 -8.68 8.58 7.66
CA ASP A 69 -9.27 7.36 7.12
C ASP A 69 -8.30 6.62 6.19
N VAL A 70 -8.21 5.29 6.34
CA VAL A 70 -7.33 4.45 5.52
C VAL A 70 -7.83 4.38 4.07
N ASP A 71 -9.14 4.39 3.85
CA ASP A 71 -9.71 4.35 2.49
C ASP A 71 -9.34 5.61 1.69
N GLU A 72 -9.18 6.77 2.34
CA GLU A 72 -8.69 8.02 1.72
C GLU A 72 -7.30 7.83 1.11
N LEU A 73 -6.40 7.13 1.80
CA LEU A 73 -5.05 6.83 1.30
C LEU A 73 -5.08 6.01 0.01
N PHE A 74 -5.95 4.99 -0.07
CA PHE A 74 -6.09 4.17 -1.27
C PHE A 74 -6.71 4.95 -2.43
N GLU A 75 -7.70 5.80 -2.15
CA GLU A 75 -8.27 6.70 -3.16
C GLU A 75 -7.21 7.66 -3.72
N LEU A 76 -6.37 8.26 -2.85
CA LEU A 76 -5.29 9.15 -3.28
C LEU A 76 -4.24 8.42 -4.13
N LEU A 77 -3.85 7.20 -3.73
CA LEU A 77 -2.96 6.36 -4.54
C LEU A 77 -3.56 6.05 -5.92
N GLU A 78 -4.83 5.67 -5.99
CA GLU A 78 -5.51 5.37 -7.26
C GLU A 78 -5.59 6.62 -8.15
N ILE A 79 -5.92 7.77 -7.59
CA ILE A 79 -5.99 9.04 -8.32
C ILE A 79 -4.63 9.39 -8.92
N GLN A 80 -3.58 9.43 -8.08
CA GLN A 80 -2.23 9.79 -8.51
C GLN A 80 -1.72 8.82 -9.59
N LEU A 81 -1.88 7.51 -9.40
CA LEU A 81 -1.49 6.52 -10.40
C LEU A 81 -2.28 6.65 -11.70
N THR A 82 -3.58 6.96 -11.61
CA THR A 82 -4.44 7.18 -12.78
C THR A 82 -4.01 8.39 -13.59
N GLU A 83 -3.51 9.45 -12.95
CA GLU A 83 -2.94 10.62 -13.65
C GLU A 83 -1.74 10.25 -14.53
N TYR A 84 -0.97 9.24 -14.11
CA TYR A 84 0.13 8.66 -14.89
C TYR A 84 -0.32 7.54 -15.86
N GLY A 85 -1.61 7.26 -15.94
CA GLY A 85 -2.18 6.23 -16.82
C GLY A 85 -1.98 4.80 -16.30
N VAL A 86 -1.83 4.64 -14.99
CA VAL A 86 -1.71 3.36 -14.29
C VAL A 86 -2.99 3.12 -13.50
N ASP A 87 -3.62 1.98 -13.76
CA ASP A 87 -4.83 1.51 -13.09
C ASP A 87 -4.38 0.62 -11.92
N LEU A 88 -4.73 1.00 -10.69
CA LEU A 88 -4.43 0.23 -9.50
C LEU A 88 -5.63 -0.68 -9.18
N LYS A 89 -5.39 -1.99 -9.11
CA LYS A 89 -6.39 -2.96 -8.70
C LYS A 89 -5.93 -3.72 -7.47
N PHE A 90 -6.89 -4.14 -6.66
CA PHE A 90 -6.62 -4.99 -5.49
C PHE A 90 -7.26 -6.36 -5.75
N GLU A 91 -6.44 -7.39 -5.64
CA GLU A 91 -6.89 -8.77 -5.68
C GLU A 91 -7.75 -9.02 -4.44
N GLY A 92 -9.06 -9.17 -4.64
CA GLY A 92 -10.03 -9.33 -3.55
C GLY A 92 -10.56 -8.02 -2.95
N SER A 93 -10.59 -6.92 -3.70
CA SER A 93 -11.51 -5.80 -3.41
C SER A 93 -12.91 -6.32 -3.09
N ASP A 94 -13.64 -5.64 -2.20
CA ASP A 94 -14.98 -6.03 -1.70
C ASP A 94 -16.00 -6.33 -2.82
N ASP A 95 -15.75 -5.86 -4.05
CA ASP A 95 -16.52 -6.17 -5.26
C ASP A 95 -16.43 -7.65 -5.73
N ASP A 96 -15.45 -8.43 -5.24
CA ASP A 96 -15.26 -9.87 -5.51
C ASP A 96 -15.66 -10.76 -4.30
N LEU A 97 -16.49 -10.26 -3.38
CA LEU A 97 -16.94 -11.01 -2.20
C LEU A 97 -18.02 -12.09 -2.46
N GLU A 98 -18.41 -12.36 -3.71
CA GLU A 98 -19.22 -13.53 -4.03
C GLU A 98 -18.33 -14.70 -4.48
N GLU A 99 -17.97 -15.54 -3.51
CA GLU A 99 -17.45 -16.92 -3.68
C GLU A 99 -15.93 -17.11 -3.88
N ASN A 100 -15.12 -16.96 -2.82
CA ASN A 100 -14.08 -17.96 -2.52
C ASN A 100 -13.58 -17.89 -1.07
N ASP A 101 -14.22 -18.66 -0.19
CA ASP A 101 -13.67 -19.10 1.08
C ASP A 101 -12.55 -20.13 0.76
N GLU A 102 -11.34 -20.00 1.32
CA GLU A 102 -10.44 -21.10 1.74
C GLU A 102 -8.98 -20.64 2.01
N HIS A 103 -8.57 -20.74 3.29
CA HIS A 103 -7.18 -20.79 3.79
C HIS A 103 -6.31 -19.52 3.67
N ASP A 104 -6.38 -18.63 4.68
CA ASP A 104 -5.28 -17.69 4.97
C ASP A 104 -4.41 -18.26 6.10
N ASP A 105 -3.57 -19.23 5.74
CA ASP A 105 -2.43 -19.66 6.56
C ASP A 105 -1.24 -18.74 6.25
N ASN A 106 -1.27 -17.51 6.77
CA ASN A 106 -0.03 -16.75 6.97
C ASN A 106 0.10 -16.46 8.46
N GLU A 107 0.81 -17.36 9.13
CA GLU A 107 1.51 -17.14 10.38
C GLU A 107 2.44 -15.93 10.19
N MET A 108 1.92 -14.72 10.40
CA MET A 108 2.74 -13.52 10.54
C MET A 108 3.50 -13.72 11.85
N SER A 109 4.75 -14.17 11.74
CA SER A 109 5.69 -14.25 12.84
C SER A 109 5.77 -12.87 13.46
N ILE A 110 5.20 -12.73 14.66
CA ILE A 110 5.46 -11.65 15.60
C ILE A 110 6.97 -11.37 15.51
N PHE A 111 7.33 -10.17 15.07
CA PHE A 111 8.67 -9.65 15.29
C PHE A 111 8.82 -9.59 16.81
N ASP A 112 9.52 -10.59 17.35
CA ASP A 112 9.89 -10.65 18.75
C ASP A 112 10.77 -9.42 19.00
N TYR A 113 10.23 -8.49 19.78
CA TYR A 113 10.95 -7.34 20.28
C TYR A 113 12.04 -7.89 21.21
N ASP A 114 13.25 -8.11 20.68
CA ASP A 114 14.40 -8.50 21.49
C ASP A 114 14.87 -7.25 22.28
N GLU A 115 14.19 -7.02 23.40
CA GLU A 115 14.66 -6.16 24.49
C GLU A 115 15.84 -6.86 25.17
N ASP A 116 17.08 -6.55 24.73
CA ASP A 116 18.28 -6.85 25.52
C ASP A 116 19.49 -5.98 25.09
N ILE A 117 19.70 -4.83 25.76
CA ILE A 117 20.96 -4.48 26.50
C ILE A 117 20.88 -3.17 27.29
#